data_AF-A0A1B7VEJ8-F1
#
_entry.id   AF-A0A1B7VEJ8-F1
#
_cell.length_a   1.000
_cell.length_b   1.000
_cell.length_c   1.000
_cell.angle_alpha   90.00
_cell.angle_beta   90.00
_cell.angle_gamma   90.00
#
_symmetry.space_group_name_H-M   'P 1'
#
loop_
_entity.id
_entity.type
_entity.pdbx_description
1 polymer ?
#
loop_
_entity_poly.entity_id
_entity_poly.type
_entity_poly.pdbx_seq_one_letter_code
_entity_poly.pdbx_strand_id
1 'polypeptide(L)'
;MNEADETFTLSLSSPTNANLGTTKTVTTTITDTLTASVTTTLPANVENLTLTGTAAINGTGNAGNNVLTGNSANNTLSGLDGNDTYSFVANSALGTDTITETATGGTDTIDFTGTTAAVNVNLGVTTSQTVNSNLKLILSANNVIENATGGTGNDRLTGNTLNNILSGGDGNDQLQGLGGDDSLWGGAGNDILNGGAGNDSLWGGLGDDILTGGVGNDQYLFQSDSVFSTSLGIDYITDFEAGIDQIVLSKTTFNAITNTVGQALTDFAVVTDDEFVNASNAHIVFSQGTGSLFYNQDGNLLGATAVFEFARLGNPDITLSGSNFSLIA
;
A
#
# COMPACT_ATOMS: atom_id res chain seq x y z
N MET A 1 -2.29 32.28 2.12
CA MET A 1 -2.63 33.36 1.13
C MET A 1 -1.39 34.21 0.86
N ASN A 2 -0.79 34.02 -0.33
CA ASN A 2 0.58 34.36 -0.76
C ASN A 2 1.63 33.39 -0.19
N GLU A 3 2.52 32.76 -0.98
CA GLU A 3 2.75 32.84 -2.45
C GLU A 3 3.35 31.53 -3.05
N ALA A 4 3.24 31.32 -4.38
CA ALA A 4 3.50 30.07 -5.13
C ALA A 4 4.80 29.31 -4.75
N ASP A 5 4.64 28.14 -4.11
CA ASP A 5 5.70 27.27 -3.57
C ASP A 5 6.60 27.95 -2.51
N GLU A 6 6.10 28.04 -1.27
CA GLU A 6 6.73 28.76 -0.15
C GLU A 6 8.17 28.27 0.17
N THR A 7 9.17 29.03 -0.28
CA THR A 7 10.59 28.70 -0.07
C THR A 7 11.19 29.38 1.17
N PHE A 8 11.42 28.64 2.25
CA PHE A 8 12.14 29.16 3.42
C PHE A 8 13.68 29.10 3.25
N THR A 9 14.32 30.24 2.97
CA THR A 9 15.79 30.31 2.90
C THR A 9 16.42 30.53 4.27
N LEU A 10 16.96 29.48 4.89
CA LEU A 10 17.70 29.58 6.16
C LEU A 10 19.08 30.23 5.96
N SER A 11 19.16 31.56 6.11
CA SER A 11 20.43 32.30 6.13
C SER A 11 21.07 32.31 7.52
N LEU A 12 22.12 31.50 7.73
CA LEU A 12 22.90 31.49 8.97
C LEU A 12 23.95 32.63 8.98
N SER A 13 23.68 33.69 9.73
CA SER A 13 24.65 34.78 9.93
C SER A 13 25.70 34.42 11.00
N SER A 14 26.93 34.19 10.56
CA SER A 14 28.16 34.09 11.38
C SER A 14 28.32 32.88 12.32
N PRO A 15 28.41 31.64 11.80
CA PRO A 15 28.89 30.50 12.58
C PRO A 15 30.43 30.55 12.73
N THR A 16 30.94 30.84 13.93
CA THR A 16 32.38 30.95 14.23
C THR A 16 33.20 29.65 14.13
N ASN A 17 32.59 28.53 13.72
CA ASN A 17 33.25 27.22 13.54
C ASN A 17 32.62 26.34 12.44
N ALA A 18 31.76 26.85 11.55
CA ALA A 18 31.21 26.02 10.47
C ALA A 18 32.14 26.01 9.25
N ASN A 19 32.58 24.82 8.87
CA ASN A 19 33.24 24.58 7.58
C ASN A 19 32.15 24.53 6.50
N LEU A 20 32.13 25.47 5.54
CA LEU A 20 31.12 25.50 4.48
C LEU A 20 31.35 24.37 3.45
N GLY A 21 30.79 23.20 3.74
CA GLY A 21 30.48 22.18 2.75
C GLY A 21 29.34 22.62 1.82
N THR A 22 29.04 21.79 0.83
CA THR A 22 28.00 22.03 -0.19
C THR A 22 26.65 22.44 0.41
N THR A 23 26.04 23.47 -0.17
CA THR A 23 24.67 23.89 0.12
C THR A 23 23.72 22.69 0.11
N LYS A 24 23.10 22.39 1.25
CA LYS A 24 21.94 21.50 1.32
C LYS A 24 20.68 22.35 1.18
N THR A 25 19.99 22.22 0.05
CA THR A 25 18.59 22.65 -0.06
C THR A 25 17.73 21.63 0.70
N VAL A 26 16.84 22.13 1.56
CA VAL A 26 15.73 21.35 2.12
C VAL A 26 14.47 21.97 1.55
N THR A 27 13.76 21.21 0.72
CA THR A 27 12.42 21.59 0.27
C THR A 27 11.43 21.10 1.32
N THR A 28 10.65 22.00 1.89
CA THR A 28 9.52 21.68 2.76
C THR A 28 8.27 22.17 2.06
N THR A 29 7.33 21.28 1.73
CA THR A 29 6.00 21.68 1.26
C THR A 29 5.21 22.23 2.43
N ILE A 30 4.55 23.37 2.25
CA ILE A 30 3.59 23.95 3.19
C ILE A 30 2.22 23.83 2.52
N THR A 31 1.22 23.36 3.28
CA THR A 31 -0.15 23.16 2.79
C THR A 31 -1.11 24.15 3.45
N ASP A 32 -1.75 24.98 2.64
CA ASP A 32 -2.76 25.94 3.09
C ASP A 32 -4.11 25.21 3.25
N THR A 33 -4.93 25.61 4.24
CA THR A 33 -6.23 24.97 4.53
C THR A 33 -7.37 25.98 4.60
N LEU A 34 -8.39 25.81 3.75
CA LEU A 34 -9.64 26.54 3.82
C LEU A 34 -10.68 25.75 4.61
N THR A 35 -11.24 26.36 5.65
CA THR A 35 -12.42 25.84 6.36
C THR A 35 -13.67 26.61 5.92
N ALA A 36 -14.71 25.91 5.45
CA ALA A 36 -15.90 26.52 4.87
C ALA A 36 -17.21 26.02 5.52
N SER A 37 -18.20 26.90 5.62
CA SER A 37 -19.57 26.60 6.11
C SER A 37 -20.65 26.87 5.05
N VAL A 38 -20.21 27.07 3.81
CA VAL A 38 -21.01 27.28 2.59
C VAL A 38 -20.36 26.49 1.46
N THR A 39 -21.12 26.20 0.40
CA THR A 39 -20.55 25.62 -0.83
C THR A 39 -19.44 26.51 -1.37
N THR A 40 -18.26 25.95 -1.64
CA THR A 40 -17.09 26.71 -2.08
C THR A 40 -16.22 25.92 -3.05
N THR A 41 -15.47 26.65 -3.86
CA THR A 41 -14.32 26.16 -4.63
C THR A 41 -13.04 26.62 -3.92
N LEU A 42 -11.97 25.83 -3.95
CA LEU A 42 -10.66 26.25 -3.45
C LEU A 42 -10.10 27.39 -4.32
N PRO A 43 -9.57 28.47 -3.72
CA PRO A 43 -8.71 29.39 -4.44
C PRO A 43 -7.48 28.66 -5.00
N ALA A 44 -6.82 29.24 -6.00
CA ALA A 44 -5.52 28.74 -6.43
C ALA A 44 -4.48 28.84 -5.29
N ASN A 45 -3.59 27.85 -5.20
CA ASN A 45 -2.57 27.71 -4.13
C ASN A 45 -3.21 27.62 -2.73
N VAL A 46 -4.26 26.81 -2.61
CA VAL A 46 -4.77 26.27 -1.35
C VAL A 46 -5.04 24.81 -1.60
N GLU A 47 -4.49 23.94 -0.77
CA GLU A 47 -4.48 22.50 -1.03
C GLU A 47 -5.61 21.79 -0.29
N ASN A 48 -5.94 22.22 0.93
CA ASN A 48 -6.90 21.49 1.76
C ASN A 48 -8.24 22.24 1.89
N LEU A 49 -9.36 21.53 1.75
CA LEU A 49 -10.72 22.02 2.02
C LEU A 49 -11.40 21.18 3.09
N THR A 50 -11.83 21.82 4.18
CA THR A 50 -12.69 21.20 5.19
C THR A 50 -14.06 21.87 5.23
N LEU A 51 -15.10 21.14 4.86
CA LEU A 51 -16.49 21.57 5.01
C LEU A 51 -16.93 21.41 6.48
N THR A 52 -17.79 22.31 6.96
CA THR A 52 -18.23 22.35 8.36
C THR A 52 -19.73 22.54 8.49
N GLY A 53 -20.26 22.29 9.70
CA GLY A 53 -21.67 22.39 10.00
C GLY A 53 -22.48 21.15 9.59
N THR A 54 -23.79 21.35 9.46
CA THR A 54 -24.79 20.30 9.22
C THR A 54 -25.68 20.59 7.99
N ALA A 55 -25.35 21.64 7.22
CA ALA A 55 -26.02 21.94 5.97
C ALA A 55 -25.37 21.11 4.84
N ALA A 56 -26.19 20.60 3.92
CA ALA A 56 -25.70 20.02 2.67
C ALA A 56 -25.06 21.12 1.82
N ILE A 57 -23.72 21.13 1.81
CA ILE A 57 -22.87 22.04 1.06
C ILE A 57 -21.85 21.21 0.27
N ASN A 58 -21.27 21.80 -0.78
CA ASN A 58 -20.36 21.09 -1.67
C ASN A 58 -18.95 21.71 -1.64
N GLY A 59 -17.96 20.88 -1.92
CA GLY A 59 -16.56 21.28 -2.05
C GLY A 59 -16.09 21.05 -3.48
N THR A 60 -15.29 21.98 -3.98
CA THR A 60 -14.58 21.82 -5.26
C THR A 60 -13.13 22.24 -5.05
N GLY A 61 -12.20 21.47 -5.62
CA GLY A 61 -10.77 21.75 -5.61
C GLY A 61 -10.35 22.85 -6.57
N ASN A 62 -9.07 22.86 -6.90
CA ASN A 62 -8.45 23.65 -7.95
C ASN A 62 -7.73 22.71 -8.95
N ALA A 63 -6.67 23.14 -9.63
CA ALA A 63 -5.98 22.34 -10.65
C ALA A 63 -4.64 21.75 -10.15
N GLY A 64 -4.53 21.52 -8.85
CA GLY A 64 -3.40 20.85 -8.23
C GLY A 64 -3.91 19.95 -7.11
N ASN A 65 -3.04 19.06 -6.63
CA ASN A 65 -3.36 18.05 -5.63
C ASN A 65 -4.03 18.65 -4.39
N ASN A 66 -5.25 18.23 -4.08
CA ASN A 66 -6.04 18.74 -2.97
C ASN A 66 -6.43 17.65 -1.97
N VAL A 67 -6.66 18.04 -0.72
CA VAL A 67 -7.29 17.19 0.31
C VAL A 67 -8.68 17.72 0.60
N LEU A 68 -9.72 16.96 0.24
CA LEU A 68 -11.12 17.36 0.39
C LEU A 68 -11.79 16.56 1.52
N THR A 69 -12.36 17.28 2.49
CA THR A 69 -13.07 16.69 3.64
C THR A 69 -14.50 17.22 3.73
N GLY A 70 -15.46 16.29 3.74
CA GLY A 70 -16.89 16.57 3.90
C GLY A 70 -17.30 17.00 5.32
N ASN A 71 -18.58 17.37 5.48
CA ASN A 71 -19.20 17.59 6.78
C ASN A 71 -20.16 16.43 7.15
N SER A 72 -21.09 16.66 8.07
CA SER A 72 -22.03 15.62 8.55
C SER A 72 -23.29 15.44 7.69
N ALA A 73 -23.38 16.14 6.56
CA ALA A 73 -24.50 16.11 5.63
C ALA A 73 -24.00 15.79 4.23
N ASN A 74 -24.87 15.18 3.42
CA ASN A 74 -24.58 14.81 2.03
C ASN A 74 -23.85 15.93 1.25
N ASN A 75 -22.60 15.70 0.90
CA ASN A 75 -21.77 16.60 0.11
C ASN A 75 -21.57 16.06 -1.31
N THR A 76 -21.36 16.97 -2.27
CA THR A 76 -20.60 16.65 -3.48
C THR A 76 -19.19 17.22 -3.31
N LEU A 77 -18.18 16.37 -3.49
CA LEU A 77 -16.77 16.72 -3.48
C LEU A 77 -16.21 16.47 -4.89
N SER A 78 -15.32 17.33 -5.37
CA SER A 78 -14.72 17.24 -6.71
C SER A 78 -13.34 17.88 -6.69
N GLY A 79 -12.28 17.17 -7.05
CA GLY A 79 -10.89 17.61 -7.04
C GLY A 79 -10.54 18.44 -8.26
N LEU A 80 -10.80 17.88 -9.45
CA LEU A 80 -10.72 18.43 -10.82
C LEU A 80 -9.52 17.91 -11.63
N ASP A 81 -8.37 18.59 -11.51
CA ASP A 81 -7.08 18.22 -12.11
C ASP A 81 -6.05 18.20 -10.97
N GLY A 82 -5.17 17.20 -10.94
CA GLY A 82 -4.27 16.95 -9.81
C GLY A 82 -4.42 15.51 -9.29
N ASN A 83 -3.59 15.14 -8.33
CA ASN A 83 -3.76 13.89 -7.59
C ASN A 83 -4.47 14.21 -6.27
N ASP A 84 -5.77 13.98 -6.22
CA ASP A 84 -6.65 14.43 -5.15
C ASP A 84 -6.91 13.36 -4.10
N THR A 85 -7.09 13.78 -2.84
CA THR A 85 -7.36 12.91 -1.69
C THR A 85 -8.70 13.27 -1.04
N TYR A 86 -9.63 12.34 -1.10
CA TYR A 86 -10.93 12.42 -0.46
C TYR A 86 -10.87 11.80 0.93
N SER A 87 -10.64 12.61 1.95
CA SER A 87 -10.37 12.14 3.31
C SER A 87 -11.65 12.07 4.16
N PHE A 88 -11.93 10.88 4.70
CA PHE A 88 -13.12 10.56 5.49
C PHE A 88 -12.75 9.97 6.85
N VAL A 89 -13.38 10.51 7.91
CA VAL A 89 -13.33 9.94 9.26
C VAL A 89 -14.70 9.39 9.60
N ALA A 90 -15.03 8.21 9.06
CA ALA A 90 -16.37 7.61 9.11
C ALA A 90 -16.71 6.95 10.47
N ASN A 91 -16.23 7.55 11.57
CA ASN A 91 -16.51 7.16 12.96
C ASN A 91 -17.81 7.78 13.51
N SER A 92 -18.33 8.80 12.83
CA SER A 92 -19.62 9.45 13.09
C SER A 92 -20.29 9.80 11.76
N ALA A 93 -21.62 9.98 11.76
CA ALA A 93 -22.40 10.17 10.54
C ALA A 93 -21.88 11.31 9.64
N LEU A 94 -21.53 10.94 8.40
CA LEU A 94 -21.15 11.83 7.30
C LEU A 94 -22.29 11.95 6.26
N GLY A 95 -23.08 10.88 6.09
CA GLY A 95 -24.30 10.90 5.29
C GLY A 95 -24.17 10.09 4.00
N THR A 96 -24.52 10.69 2.87
CA THR A 96 -24.38 10.09 1.53
C THR A 96 -23.70 11.07 0.60
N ASP A 97 -22.40 10.84 0.37
CA ASP A 97 -21.55 11.76 -0.36
C ASP A 97 -21.31 11.29 -1.79
N THR A 98 -20.99 12.24 -2.67
CA THR A 98 -20.69 12.00 -4.08
C THR A 98 -19.32 12.55 -4.42
N ILE A 99 -18.44 11.68 -4.90
CA ILE A 99 -17.12 12.05 -5.45
C ILE A 99 -17.26 12.25 -6.96
N THR A 100 -16.81 13.40 -7.45
CA THR A 100 -16.89 13.79 -8.86
C THR A 100 -15.51 14.04 -9.41
N GLU A 101 -14.98 13.06 -10.14
CA GLU A 101 -13.68 13.14 -10.80
C GLU A 101 -13.76 12.99 -12.32
N THR A 102 -12.64 13.27 -12.98
CA THR A 102 -12.47 13.12 -14.42
C THR A 102 -11.41 12.08 -14.75
N ALA A 103 -11.56 11.34 -15.85
CA ALA A 103 -10.58 10.34 -16.30
C ALA A 103 -9.25 10.95 -16.83
N THR A 104 -9.04 12.25 -16.59
CA THR A 104 -7.80 12.98 -16.87
C THR A 104 -7.35 13.83 -15.68
N GLY A 105 -7.99 13.70 -14.50
CA GLY A 105 -7.73 14.51 -13.31
C GLY A 105 -6.31 14.27 -12.80
N GLY A 106 -6.02 13.04 -12.37
CA GLY A 106 -4.66 12.61 -12.09
C GLY A 106 -4.58 11.17 -11.59
N THR A 107 -4.29 11.01 -10.31
CA THR A 107 -4.27 9.71 -9.62
C THR A 107 -4.84 9.92 -8.23
N ASP A 108 -6.10 9.55 -8.07
CA ASP A 108 -6.97 10.05 -7.02
C ASP A 108 -7.23 8.97 -5.96
N THR A 109 -7.36 9.42 -4.71
CA THR A 109 -7.33 8.55 -3.52
C THR A 109 -8.54 8.78 -2.63
N ILE A 110 -9.19 7.70 -2.19
CA ILE A 110 -10.15 7.74 -1.09
C ILE A 110 -9.44 7.27 0.18
N ASP A 111 -9.39 8.14 1.19
CA ASP A 111 -8.60 7.95 2.40
C ASP A 111 -9.50 7.79 3.64
N PHE A 112 -9.42 6.63 4.30
CA PHE A 112 -10.10 6.31 5.55
C PHE A 112 -9.16 6.17 6.75
N THR A 113 -7.90 6.61 6.68
CA THR A 113 -6.88 6.38 7.73
C THR A 113 -7.31 6.78 9.15
N GLY A 114 -8.17 7.79 9.29
CA GLY A 114 -8.73 8.19 10.59
C GLY A 114 -9.92 7.35 11.09
N THR A 115 -10.41 6.39 10.30
CA THR A 115 -11.61 5.59 10.58
C THR A 115 -11.24 4.32 11.35
N THR A 116 -11.93 4.04 12.45
CA THR A 116 -11.66 2.90 13.35
C THR A 116 -12.69 1.77 13.21
N ALA A 117 -13.59 1.86 12.24
CA ALA A 117 -14.66 0.91 12.00
C ALA A 117 -14.63 0.47 10.54
N ALA A 118 -14.71 -0.84 10.32
CA ALA A 118 -14.65 -1.49 9.01
C ALA A 118 -15.35 -0.70 7.89
N VAL A 119 -14.61 -0.38 6.83
CA VAL A 119 -15.09 0.23 5.59
C VAL A 119 -15.20 -0.79 4.46
N ASN A 120 -16.17 -0.59 3.57
CA ASN A 120 -16.40 -1.44 2.40
C ASN A 120 -16.55 -0.56 1.15
N VAL A 121 -15.51 -0.52 0.32
CA VAL A 121 -15.43 0.37 -0.85
C VAL A 121 -15.06 -0.42 -2.09
N ASN A 122 -15.75 -0.12 -3.20
CA ASN A 122 -15.45 -0.63 -4.53
C ASN A 122 -15.32 0.55 -5.50
N LEU A 123 -14.12 0.75 -6.06
CA LEU A 123 -13.80 1.84 -6.98
C LEU A 123 -14.50 1.71 -8.34
N GLY A 124 -15.02 0.52 -8.65
CA GLY A 124 -15.84 0.23 -9.83
C GLY A 124 -17.34 0.52 -9.67
N VAL A 125 -17.84 0.92 -8.47
CA VAL A 125 -19.27 1.09 -8.19
C VAL A 125 -19.71 2.56 -8.20
N THR A 126 -20.51 2.93 -9.20
CA THR A 126 -21.06 4.29 -9.40
C THR A 126 -22.44 4.50 -8.77
N THR A 127 -23.11 3.43 -8.32
CA THR A 127 -24.34 3.54 -7.52
C THR A 127 -24.01 3.76 -6.05
N SER A 128 -24.98 4.22 -5.24
CA SER A 128 -24.78 4.38 -3.79
C SER A 128 -24.38 3.07 -3.12
N GLN A 129 -23.12 3.00 -2.70
CA GLN A 129 -22.53 1.92 -1.91
C GLN A 129 -22.50 2.32 -0.43
N THR A 130 -22.65 1.35 0.47
CA THR A 130 -22.58 1.57 1.91
C THR A 130 -21.16 1.30 2.36
N VAL A 131 -20.44 2.35 2.75
CA VAL A 131 -19.07 2.26 3.25
C VAL A 131 -19.10 1.62 4.64
N ASN A 132 -19.87 2.22 5.56
CA ASN A 132 -20.17 1.66 6.87
C ASN A 132 -21.50 2.23 7.39
N SER A 133 -21.78 2.16 8.70
CA SER A 133 -23.02 2.69 9.30
C SER A 133 -23.14 4.22 9.26
N ASN A 134 -22.04 4.93 9.03
CA ASN A 134 -21.95 6.39 9.09
C ASN A 134 -21.87 7.06 7.71
N LEU A 135 -21.40 6.35 6.69
CA LEU A 135 -21.16 6.88 5.34
C LEU A 135 -21.70 5.95 4.25
N LYS A 136 -22.33 6.56 3.26
CA LYS A 136 -22.52 6.01 1.91
C LYS A 136 -21.78 6.85 0.89
N LEU A 137 -21.28 6.21 -0.15
CA LEU A 137 -20.52 6.86 -1.21
C LEU A 137 -21.14 6.61 -2.58
N ILE A 138 -21.01 7.58 -3.47
CA ILE A 138 -21.37 7.53 -4.89
C ILE A 138 -20.14 8.02 -5.66
N LEU A 139 -19.65 7.23 -6.62
CA LEU A 139 -18.58 7.64 -7.52
C LEU A 139 -19.17 8.07 -8.86
N SER A 140 -18.70 9.19 -9.40
CA SER A 140 -19.17 9.74 -10.69
C SER A 140 -18.96 8.81 -11.89
N ALA A 141 -17.87 8.02 -11.86
CA ALA A 141 -17.55 6.98 -12.85
C ALA A 141 -16.80 5.83 -12.15
N ASN A 142 -16.60 4.73 -12.88
CA ASN A 142 -15.99 3.48 -12.37
C ASN A 142 -14.49 3.35 -12.73
N ASN A 143 -13.87 4.46 -13.13
CA ASN A 143 -12.52 4.53 -13.71
C ASN A 143 -11.94 5.96 -13.59
N VAL A 144 -12.15 6.59 -12.44
CA VAL A 144 -11.72 7.97 -12.10
C VAL A 144 -11.24 8.10 -10.65
N ILE A 145 -10.93 6.98 -10.03
CA ILE A 145 -10.31 6.86 -8.71
C ILE A 145 -9.43 5.63 -8.80
N GLU A 146 -8.16 5.80 -8.49
CA GLU A 146 -7.14 4.77 -8.64
C GLU A 146 -6.83 4.14 -7.28
N ASN A 147 -6.92 4.90 -6.20
CA ASN A 147 -6.41 4.46 -4.90
C ASN A 147 -7.47 4.43 -3.80
N ALA A 148 -7.30 3.52 -2.84
CA ALA A 148 -8.05 3.51 -1.60
C ALA A 148 -7.17 3.09 -0.42
N THR A 149 -7.28 3.82 0.68
CA THR A 149 -6.63 3.52 1.96
C THR A 149 -7.71 3.28 3.02
N GLY A 150 -7.66 2.14 3.70
CA GLY A 150 -8.51 1.83 4.85
C GLY A 150 -8.06 2.56 6.12
N GLY A 151 -8.44 2.03 7.27
CA GLY A 151 -8.23 2.62 8.59
C GLY A 151 -7.65 1.64 9.60
N THR A 152 -8.31 1.51 10.75
CA THR A 152 -7.91 0.56 11.82
C THR A 152 -8.98 -0.51 12.08
N GLY A 153 -9.75 -0.87 11.05
CA GLY A 153 -10.81 -1.88 11.13
C GLY A 153 -10.63 -2.91 10.03
N ASN A 154 -11.30 -4.06 10.16
CA ASN A 154 -11.26 -5.12 9.15
C ASN A 154 -11.95 -4.66 7.85
N ASP A 155 -11.18 -4.08 6.95
CA ASP A 155 -11.65 -3.33 5.80
C ASP A 155 -11.80 -4.22 4.56
N ARG A 156 -12.65 -3.79 3.63
CA ARG A 156 -12.85 -4.46 2.34
C ARG A 156 -12.73 -3.47 1.20
N LEU A 157 -11.57 -3.45 0.57
CA LEU A 157 -11.24 -2.56 -0.54
C LEU A 157 -11.28 -3.36 -1.85
N THR A 158 -11.88 -2.77 -2.89
CA THR A 158 -11.90 -3.36 -4.23
C THR A 158 -11.61 -2.27 -5.24
N GLY A 159 -10.64 -2.52 -6.11
CA GLY A 159 -10.24 -1.67 -7.22
C GLY A 159 -11.25 -1.64 -8.37
N ASN A 160 -10.76 -1.42 -9.58
CA ASN A 160 -11.54 -1.32 -10.80
C ASN A 160 -10.87 -1.99 -12.02
N THR A 161 -10.54 -1.23 -13.06
CA THR A 161 -9.84 -1.75 -14.26
C THR A 161 -8.64 -0.87 -14.64
N LEU A 162 -8.16 -0.11 -13.66
CA LEU A 162 -7.00 0.78 -13.71
C LEU A 162 -5.98 0.22 -12.74
N ASN A 163 -4.71 0.56 -12.93
CA ASN A 163 -3.66 0.26 -11.96
C ASN A 163 -3.99 0.95 -10.63
N ASN A 164 -4.34 0.17 -9.61
CA ASN A 164 -4.83 0.64 -8.32
C ASN A 164 -3.76 0.53 -7.23
N ILE A 165 -3.74 1.48 -6.29
CA ILE A 165 -3.01 1.35 -5.02
C ILE A 165 -4.02 1.16 -3.89
N LEU A 166 -4.05 -0.04 -3.32
CA LEU A 166 -4.94 -0.40 -2.22
C LEU A 166 -4.12 -0.68 -0.95
N SER A 167 -4.45 0.01 0.13
CA SER A 167 -3.81 -0.17 1.44
C SER A 167 -4.87 -0.48 2.49
N GLY A 168 -4.78 -1.62 3.17
CA GLY A 168 -5.71 -2.03 4.24
C GLY A 168 -5.57 -1.12 5.46
N GLY A 169 -4.49 -1.29 6.22
CA GLY A 169 -4.17 -0.47 7.39
C GLY A 169 -3.84 -1.34 8.62
N ASP A 170 -4.49 -1.08 9.75
CA ASP A 170 -4.53 -2.03 10.87
C ASP A 170 -5.86 -2.80 10.79
N GLY A 171 -5.84 -4.12 10.70
CA GLY A 171 -7.07 -4.90 10.53
C GLY A 171 -6.80 -6.30 10.01
N ASN A 172 -7.86 -7.10 9.85
CA ASN A 172 -7.78 -8.29 9.01
C ASN A 172 -8.59 -7.99 7.74
N ASP A 173 -7.87 -7.56 6.71
CA ASP A 173 -8.41 -6.82 5.59
C ASP A 173 -8.58 -7.71 4.35
N GLN A 174 -9.38 -7.23 3.41
CA GLN A 174 -9.68 -7.90 2.15
C GLN A 174 -9.48 -6.91 1.00
N LEU A 175 -8.39 -7.09 0.27
CA LEU A 175 -7.98 -6.24 -0.85
C LEU A 175 -8.15 -7.02 -2.15
N GLN A 176 -8.79 -6.39 -3.13
CA GLN A 176 -8.94 -6.97 -4.47
C GLN A 176 -8.67 -5.92 -5.55
N GLY A 177 -7.61 -6.07 -6.35
CA GLY A 177 -7.27 -5.15 -7.43
C GLY A 177 -8.27 -5.21 -8.59
N LEU A 178 -8.55 -6.43 -9.05
CA LEU A 178 -9.36 -6.85 -10.21
C LEU A 178 -8.60 -6.84 -11.54
N GLY A 179 -8.01 -5.72 -11.95
CA GLY A 179 -7.23 -5.69 -13.17
C GLY A 179 -6.68 -4.31 -13.55
N GLY A 180 -5.52 -4.33 -14.19
CA GLY A 180 -4.54 -3.25 -14.06
C GLY A 180 -3.28 -3.84 -13.40
N ASP A 181 -2.13 -3.17 -13.51
CA ASP A 181 -0.96 -3.58 -12.72
C ASP A 181 -1.09 -2.95 -11.32
N ASP A 182 -1.59 -3.72 -10.36
CA ASP A 182 -2.05 -3.23 -9.07
C ASP A 182 -0.97 -3.31 -7.97
N SER A 183 -1.10 -2.49 -6.92
CA SER A 183 -0.27 -2.54 -5.71
C SER A 183 -1.15 -2.68 -4.48
N LEU A 184 -1.07 -3.84 -3.82
CA LEU A 184 -1.89 -4.21 -2.67
C LEU A 184 -0.99 -4.34 -1.43
N TRP A 185 -1.30 -3.56 -0.40
CA TRP A 185 -0.62 -3.58 0.90
C TRP A 185 -1.64 -3.89 1.98
N GLY A 186 -1.56 -5.05 2.63
CA GLY A 186 -2.47 -5.42 3.72
C GLY A 186 -2.27 -4.49 4.91
N GLY A 187 -1.11 -4.63 5.55
CA GLY A 187 -0.66 -3.73 6.61
C GLY A 187 -0.35 -4.51 7.89
N ALA A 188 -1.25 -4.47 8.87
CA ALA A 188 -1.07 -5.12 10.16
C ALA A 188 -2.30 -5.92 10.61
N GLY A 189 -2.19 -7.24 10.49
CA GLY A 189 -3.15 -8.26 10.89
C GLY A 189 -3.09 -9.42 9.89
N ASN A 190 -4.15 -10.21 9.79
CA ASN A 190 -4.17 -11.37 8.87
C ASN A 190 -5.07 -11.08 7.68
N ASP A 191 -4.44 -10.73 6.56
CA ASP A 191 -5.07 -10.12 5.40
C ASP A 191 -5.29 -11.10 4.25
N ILE A 192 -6.17 -10.72 3.32
CA ILE A 192 -6.47 -11.46 2.09
C ILE A 192 -6.30 -10.51 0.91
N LEU A 193 -5.23 -10.71 0.14
CA LEU A 193 -4.90 -9.92 -1.03
C LEU A 193 -5.12 -10.74 -2.31
N ASN A 194 -5.81 -10.15 -3.28
CA ASN A 194 -6.03 -10.71 -4.61
C ASN A 194 -5.72 -9.62 -5.66
N GLY A 195 -4.63 -9.76 -6.42
CA GLY A 195 -4.28 -8.82 -7.49
C GLY A 195 -5.35 -8.86 -8.58
N GLY A 196 -5.32 -9.90 -9.41
CA GLY A 196 -6.39 -10.26 -10.33
C GLY A 196 -5.89 -10.50 -11.75
N ALA A 197 -5.66 -9.44 -12.49
CA ALA A 197 -5.29 -9.51 -13.91
C ALA A 197 -4.45 -8.30 -14.34
N GLY A 198 -3.14 -8.50 -14.35
CA GLY A 198 -2.10 -7.51 -14.55
C GLY A 198 -0.85 -7.98 -13.82
N ASN A 199 0.23 -7.20 -13.80
CA ASN A 199 1.47 -7.59 -13.13
C ASN A 199 1.47 -7.00 -11.72
N ASP A 200 0.90 -7.73 -10.77
CA ASP A 200 0.49 -7.18 -9.48
C ASP A 200 1.62 -7.24 -8.45
N SER A 201 1.62 -6.30 -7.50
CA SER A 201 2.57 -6.24 -6.39
C SER A 201 1.85 -6.37 -5.06
N LEU A 202 2.00 -7.52 -4.41
CA LEU A 202 1.31 -7.87 -3.16
C LEU A 202 2.31 -7.87 -2.00
N TRP A 203 2.02 -7.12 -0.95
CA TRP A 203 2.70 -7.20 0.35
C TRP A 203 1.62 -7.40 1.41
N GLY A 204 1.60 -8.55 2.07
CA GLY A 204 0.69 -8.82 3.19
C GLY A 204 0.96 -7.84 4.34
N GLY A 205 2.05 -8.06 5.07
CA GLY A 205 2.60 -7.06 5.98
C GLY A 205 3.10 -7.67 7.29
N LEU A 206 2.31 -7.50 8.35
CA LEU A 206 2.54 -8.06 9.68
C LEU A 206 1.39 -9.03 10.07
N GLY A 207 1.51 -10.30 9.69
CA GLY A 207 0.60 -11.36 10.13
C GLY A 207 0.69 -12.61 9.26
N ASP A 208 -0.25 -13.55 9.42
CA ASP A 208 -0.30 -14.72 8.53
C ASP A 208 -1.30 -14.42 7.41
N ASP A 209 -0.79 -13.96 6.26
CA ASP A 209 -1.58 -13.42 5.15
C ASP A 209 -1.89 -14.44 4.05
N ILE A 210 -2.93 -14.18 3.25
CA ILE A 210 -3.29 -14.98 2.07
C ILE A 210 -3.12 -14.13 0.82
N LEU A 211 -2.15 -14.50 -0.01
CA LEU A 211 -1.76 -13.74 -1.21
C LEU A 211 -2.15 -14.52 -2.48
N THR A 212 -2.81 -13.86 -3.41
CA THR A 212 -3.22 -14.43 -4.71
C THR A 212 -2.85 -13.44 -5.81
N GLY A 213 -1.89 -13.76 -6.66
CA GLY A 213 -1.49 -12.90 -7.77
C GLY A 213 -2.59 -12.83 -8.83
N GLY A 214 -2.93 -14.00 -9.39
CA GLY A 214 -3.93 -14.13 -10.44
C GLY A 214 -3.31 -14.36 -11.82
N VAL A 215 -3.42 -13.36 -12.70
CA VAL A 215 -3.00 -13.47 -14.12
C VAL A 215 -2.07 -12.33 -14.51
N GLY A 216 -0.78 -12.54 -14.34
CA GLY A 216 0.29 -11.70 -14.90
C GLY A 216 1.65 -12.20 -14.45
N ASN A 217 2.65 -11.32 -14.35
CA ASN A 217 3.94 -11.63 -13.74
C ASN A 217 3.97 -10.99 -12.34
N ASP A 218 3.51 -11.73 -11.34
CA ASP A 218 3.16 -11.14 -10.04
C ASP A 218 4.35 -11.14 -9.07
N GLN A 219 4.36 -10.15 -8.18
CA GLN A 219 5.42 -9.92 -7.20
C GLN A 219 4.86 -10.04 -5.78
N TYR A 220 5.40 -11.01 -5.03
CA TYR A 220 5.08 -11.24 -3.62
C TYR A 220 6.20 -10.65 -2.77
N LEU A 221 5.96 -9.50 -2.15
CA LEU A 221 6.96 -8.68 -1.46
C LEU A 221 7.05 -9.05 0.02
N PHE A 222 8.27 -9.34 0.48
CA PHE A 222 8.59 -9.56 1.89
C PHE A 222 9.58 -8.50 2.35
N GLN A 223 9.09 -7.52 3.11
CA GLN A 223 9.84 -6.35 3.55
C GLN A 223 9.37 -5.80 4.91
N SER A 224 10.28 -5.11 5.61
CA SER A 224 10.04 -4.31 6.82
C SER A 224 11.28 -3.49 7.18
N ASP A 225 11.11 -2.46 8.01
CA ASP A 225 12.17 -1.56 8.51
C ASP A 225 13.19 -2.23 9.46
N SER A 226 13.15 -3.54 9.60
CA SER A 226 14.00 -4.31 10.50
C SER A 226 14.34 -5.67 9.92
N VAL A 227 15.35 -6.31 10.49
CA VAL A 227 15.73 -7.67 10.13
C VAL A 227 14.58 -8.62 10.44
N PHE A 228 14.37 -9.64 9.59
CA PHE A 228 13.27 -10.59 9.70
C PHE A 228 13.08 -11.10 11.14
N SER A 229 11.82 -11.11 11.57
CA SER A 229 11.36 -11.49 12.90
C SER A 229 10.05 -12.26 12.76
N THR A 230 9.72 -13.14 13.69
CA THR A 230 8.45 -13.89 13.71
C THR A 230 7.20 -12.98 13.82
N SER A 231 7.38 -11.67 13.99
CA SER A 231 6.30 -10.67 13.92
C SER A 231 5.80 -10.39 12.50
N LEU A 232 6.52 -10.82 11.46
CA LEU A 232 6.07 -10.73 10.07
C LEU A 232 5.07 -11.85 9.70
N GLY A 233 4.92 -12.87 10.56
CA GLY A 233 4.06 -14.02 10.32
C GLY A 233 4.55 -14.96 9.21
N ILE A 234 3.63 -15.78 8.70
CA ILE A 234 3.87 -16.79 7.65
C ILE A 234 2.78 -16.71 6.60
N ASP A 235 3.14 -16.17 5.43
CA ASP A 235 2.18 -15.96 4.33
C ASP A 235 1.84 -17.25 3.59
N TYR A 236 0.67 -17.29 2.98
CA TYR A 236 0.23 -18.35 2.09
C TYR A 236 -0.05 -17.78 0.68
N ILE A 237 0.89 -18.03 -0.23
CA ILE A 237 0.75 -17.67 -1.65
C ILE A 237 -0.02 -18.78 -2.35
N THR A 238 -1.20 -18.49 -2.87
CA THR A 238 -2.15 -19.54 -3.29
C THR A 238 -1.85 -20.13 -4.67
N ASP A 239 -1.28 -19.36 -5.60
CA ASP A 239 -1.29 -19.64 -7.04
C ASP A 239 0.05 -19.43 -7.78
N PHE A 240 1.15 -19.12 -7.08
CA PHE A 240 2.48 -18.80 -7.63
C PHE A 240 2.89 -19.56 -8.91
N GLU A 241 3.09 -18.88 -10.05
CA GLU A 241 3.50 -19.51 -11.31
C GLU A 241 5.04 -19.41 -11.55
N ALA A 242 5.74 -20.54 -11.37
CA ALA A 242 7.20 -20.56 -11.47
C ALA A 242 7.72 -20.24 -12.90
N GLY A 243 8.44 -19.12 -13.00
CA GLY A 243 9.02 -18.62 -14.25
C GLY A 243 8.25 -17.44 -14.84
N ILE A 244 7.12 -17.10 -14.21
CA ILE A 244 6.30 -15.92 -14.46
C ILE A 244 6.40 -15.01 -13.23
N ASP A 245 6.03 -15.52 -12.06
CA ASP A 245 6.02 -14.79 -10.79
C ASP A 245 7.40 -14.69 -10.11
N GLN A 246 7.52 -13.71 -9.20
CA GLN A 246 8.67 -13.52 -8.33
C GLN A 246 8.30 -13.34 -6.85
N ILE A 247 9.12 -13.94 -5.99
CA ILE A 247 9.20 -13.61 -4.56
C ILE A 247 10.27 -12.53 -4.39
N VAL A 248 9.88 -11.36 -3.89
CA VAL A 248 10.72 -10.18 -3.81
C VAL A 248 11.11 -9.93 -2.36
N LEU A 249 12.40 -9.98 -2.04
CA LEU A 249 12.90 -9.88 -0.66
C LEU A 249 13.65 -8.55 -0.45
N SER A 250 13.31 -7.79 0.59
CA SER A 250 14.12 -6.61 0.97
C SER A 250 15.43 -7.03 1.64
N LYS A 251 16.53 -6.38 1.25
CA LYS A 251 17.84 -6.53 1.91
C LYS A 251 17.86 -6.01 3.35
N THR A 252 16.99 -5.07 3.70
CA THR A 252 16.88 -4.59 5.08
C THR A 252 16.31 -5.70 5.99
N THR A 253 15.37 -6.48 5.47
CA THR A 253 14.73 -7.62 6.16
C THR A 253 15.57 -8.89 6.10
N PHE A 254 16.02 -9.29 4.90
CA PHE A 254 16.79 -10.51 4.66
C PHE A 254 18.30 -10.20 4.61
N ASN A 255 18.78 -9.56 5.67
CA ASN A 255 20.09 -8.90 5.75
C ASN A 255 21.33 -9.80 5.58
N ALA A 256 21.19 -11.13 5.66
CA ALA A 256 22.29 -12.07 5.43
C ALA A 256 22.54 -12.33 3.92
N ILE A 257 21.59 -12.04 3.04
CA ILE A 257 21.70 -12.36 1.61
C ILE A 257 22.74 -11.47 0.91
N THR A 258 23.74 -12.10 0.30
CA THR A 258 24.91 -11.39 -0.26
C THR A 258 24.78 -10.95 -1.73
N ASN A 259 23.76 -11.41 -2.45
CA ASN A 259 23.49 -11.06 -3.86
C ASN A 259 23.28 -9.55 -4.10
N THR A 260 23.40 -9.08 -5.35
CA THR A 260 23.10 -7.67 -5.68
C THR A 260 21.59 -7.44 -5.78
N VAL A 261 21.13 -6.23 -5.43
CA VAL A 261 19.75 -5.77 -5.72
C VAL A 261 19.43 -6.00 -7.20
N GLY A 262 18.22 -6.52 -7.49
CA GLY A 262 17.77 -6.85 -8.85
C GLY A 262 18.44 -8.06 -9.51
N GLN A 263 19.28 -8.82 -8.81
CA GLN A 263 19.82 -10.09 -9.32
C GLN A 263 19.07 -11.29 -8.75
N ALA A 264 18.96 -12.34 -9.56
CA ALA A 264 18.52 -13.67 -9.12
C ALA A 264 19.35 -14.17 -7.93
N LEU A 265 18.72 -14.87 -7.00
CA LEU A 265 19.38 -15.42 -5.82
C LEU A 265 20.24 -16.63 -6.19
N THR A 266 21.55 -16.51 -5.96
CA THR A 266 22.47 -17.66 -5.98
C THR A 266 22.56 -18.36 -4.62
N ASP A 267 21.95 -17.76 -3.60
CA ASP A 267 21.94 -18.15 -2.18
C ASP A 267 20.69 -18.97 -1.83
N PHE A 268 20.29 -19.85 -2.75
CA PHE A 268 19.01 -20.56 -2.75
C PHE A 268 19.20 -22.07 -2.82
N ALA A 269 18.42 -22.82 -2.04
CA ALA A 269 18.41 -24.29 -2.06
C ALA A 269 17.00 -24.87 -2.09
N VAL A 270 16.87 -26.07 -2.67
CA VAL A 270 15.64 -26.86 -2.72
C VAL A 270 15.89 -28.19 -2.00
N VAL A 271 15.00 -28.58 -1.10
CA VAL A 271 15.06 -29.84 -0.33
C VAL A 271 13.75 -30.64 -0.47
N THR A 272 13.82 -31.96 -0.31
CA THR A 272 12.68 -32.87 -0.60
C THR A 272 11.77 -33.15 0.59
N ASP A 273 12.24 -32.92 1.81
CA ASP A 273 11.55 -33.19 3.07
C ASP A 273 11.83 -32.04 4.06
N ASP A 274 11.04 -31.96 5.14
CA ASP A 274 11.32 -31.08 6.29
C ASP A 274 12.57 -31.48 7.09
N GLU A 275 13.38 -32.44 6.62
CA GLU A 275 14.73 -32.60 7.14
C GLU A 275 15.56 -31.36 6.77
N PHE A 276 15.69 -30.47 7.76
CA PHE A 276 16.66 -29.38 7.92
C PHE A 276 18.14 -29.82 7.79
N VAL A 277 18.39 -30.98 7.18
CA VAL A 277 19.60 -31.80 7.26
C VAL A 277 20.15 -32.02 5.84
N ASN A 278 20.51 -30.93 5.16
CA ASN A 278 21.64 -31.04 4.24
C ASN A 278 22.46 -29.74 4.19
N ALA A 279 23.77 -29.93 4.05
CA ALA A 279 24.88 -29.00 4.25
C ALA A 279 24.95 -27.83 3.24
N SER A 280 23.82 -27.17 2.99
CA SER A 280 23.75 -25.94 2.23
C SER A 280 23.90 -24.76 3.19
N ASN A 281 24.85 -23.88 2.91
CA ASN A 281 24.95 -22.57 3.58
C ASN A 281 23.95 -21.56 3.00
N ALA A 282 22.96 -22.01 2.22
CA ALA A 282 21.98 -21.14 1.58
C ALA A 282 21.15 -20.37 2.62
N HIS A 283 21.01 -19.07 2.38
CA HIS A 283 20.18 -18.21 3.21
C HIS A 283 18.68 -18.34 2.93
N ILE A 284 18.26 -18.76 1.73
CA ILE A 284 16.85 -19.10 1.41
C ILE A 284 16.72 -20.58 1.03
N VAL A 285 15.76 -21.28 1.64
CA VAL A 285 15.51 -22.71 1.42
C VAL A 285 14.03 -22.97 1.12
N PHE A 286 13.74 -23.72 0.07
CA PHE A 286 12.40 -24.20 -0.28
C PHE A 286 12.27 -25.70 -0.01
N SER A 287 11.28 -26.10 0.78
CA SER A 287 10.92 -27.51 1.01
C SER A 287 9.82 -27.94 0.03
N GLN A 288 10.16 -28.86 -0.88
CA GLN A 288 9.17 -29.44 -1.81
C GLN A 288 8.16 -30.34 -1.09
N GLY A 289 8.53 -30.92 0.06
CA GLY A 289 7.63 -31.78 0.82
C GLY A 289 6.45 -31.04 1.46
N THR A 290 6.63 -29.76 1.79
CA THR A 290 5.63 -28.92 2.49
C THR A 290 5.20 -27.67 1.74
N GLY A 291 5.92 -27.26 0.69
CA GLY A 291 5.72 -25.98 0.01
C GLY A 291 6.28 -24.78 0.80
N SER A 292 6.97 -25.01 1.92
CA SER A 292 7.46 -23.98 2.83
C SER A 292 8.75 -23.31 2.37
N LEU A 293 8.85 -22.01 2.63
CA LEU A 293 10.02 -21.17 2.40
C LEU A 293 10.62 -20.71 3.73
N PHE A 294 11.92 -20.93 3.88
CA PHE A 294 12.68 -20.64 5.10
C PHE A 294 13.81 -19.66 4.84
N TYR A 295 14.03 -18.75 5.80
CA TYR A 295 15.18 -17.87 5.90
C TYR A 295 16.14 -18.37 6.99
N ASN A 296 17.38 -18.67 6.62
CA ASN A 296 18.47 -19.03 7.52
C ASN A 296 19.36 -17.81 7.77
N GLN A 297 19.11 -17.06 8.85
CA GLN A 297 19.80 -15.81 9.12
C GLN A 297 21.31 -16.02 9.43
N ASP A 298 21.65 -17.15 10.05
CA ASP A 298 23.00 -17.42 10.55
C ASP A 298 23.96 -18.00 9.48
N GLY A 299 23.44 -18.51 8.35
CA GLY A 299 24.22 -19.22 7.32
C GLY A 299 24.88 -20.53 7.82
N ASN A 300 24.60 -20.92 9.06
CA ASN A 300 25.10 -22.13 9.72
C ASN A 300 24.15 -23.31 9.44
N LEU A 301 24.53 -24.50 9.92
CA LEU A 301 23.63 -25.67 9.91
C LEU A 301 22.29 -25.31 10.58
N LEU A 302 21.20 -25.57 9.87
CA LEU A 302 19.84 -25.27 10.31
C LEU A 302 19.55 -25.92 11.68
N GLY A 303 18.91 -25.17 12.57
CA GLY A 303 18.65 -25.58 13.96
C GLY A 303 19.65 -25.05 15.00
N ALA A 304 20.63 -24.22 14.62
CA ALA A 304 21.59 -23.62 15.55
C ALA A 304 21.02 -22.46 16.39
N THR A 305 20.29 -21.49 15.80
CA THR A 305 19.32 -20.63 16.52
C THR A 305 18.39 -19.77 15.65
N ALA A 306 18.74 -19.37 14.41
CA ALA A 306 17.93 -18.42 13.63
C ALA A 306 17.51 -18.94 12.23
N VAL A 307 16.51 -19.82 12.22
CA VAL A 307 15.80 -20.25 11.00
C VAL A 307 14.32 -19.93 11.15
N PHE A 308 13.74 -19.26 10.17
CA PHE A 308 12.35 -18.81 10.20
C PHE A 308 11.62 -19.28 8.94
N GLU A 309 10.43 -19.87 9.11
CA GLU A 309 9.46 -19.97 8.02
C GLU A 309 8.88 -18.56 7.77
N PHE A 310 8.72 -18.16 6.52
CA PHE A 310 8.14 -16.85 6.17
C PHE A 310 7.04 -16.91 5.12
N ALA A 311 6.97 -17.99 4.34
CA ALA A 311 5.91 -18.19 3.35
C ALA A 311 5.68 -19.67 3.05
N ARG A 312 4.50 -19.99 2.51
CA ARG A 312 4.10 -21.30 1.97
C ARG A 312 3.46 -21.11 0.61
N LEU A 313 3.79 -22.00 -0.34
CA LEU A 313 3.17 -22.04 -1.65
C LEU A 313 2.02 -23.07 -1.68
N GLY A 314 0.87 -22.69 -2.24
CA GLY A 314 -0.32 -23.53 -2.33
C GLY A 314 -0.23 -24.69 -3.31
N ASN A 315 0.79 -24.69 -4.18
CA ASN A 315 1.05 -25.65 -5.23
C ASN A 315 2.33 -26.47 -4.94
N PRO A 316 2.26 -27.56 -4.14
CA PRO A 316 3.45 -28.26 -3.63
C PRO A 316 4.31 -28.96 -4.70
N ASP A 317 3.74 -29.27 -5.87
CA ASP A 317 4.47 -29.90 -6.99
C ASP A 317 5.36 -28.90 -7.79
N ILE A 318 5.49 -27.65 -7.33
CA ILE A 318 6.28 -26.62 -7.99
C ILE A 318 7.79 -26.81 -7.80
N THR A 319 8.58 -26.47 -8.82
CA THR A 319 10.05 -26.48 -8.75
C THR A 319 10.55 -25.04 -8.88
N LEU A 320 10.93 -24.45 -7.76
CA LEU A 320 11.55 -23.13 -7.71
C LEU A 320 13.04 -23.19 -8.06
N SER A 321 13.56 -22.05 -8.47
CA SER A 321 14.99 -21.80 -8.65
C SER A 321 15.34 -20.37 -8.21
N GLY A 322 16.63 -20.05 -8.15
CA GLY A 322 17.11 -18.72 -7.79
C GLY A 322 16.56 -17.56 -8.64
N SER A 323 16.07 -17.81 -9.87
CA SER A 323 15.45 -16.79 -10.72
C SER A 323 14.00 -16.49 -10.39
N ASN A 324 13.35 -17.28 -9.52
CA ASN A 324 12.03 -16.98 -8.96
C ASN A 324 12.09 -15.96 -7.81
N PHE A 325 13.30 -15.48 -7.49
CA PHE A 325 13.54 -14.55 -6.40
C PHE A 325 14.32 -13.33 -6.90
N SER A 326 13.97 -12.16 -6.38
CA SER A 326 14.73 -10.94 -6.58
C SER A 326 14.91 -10.16 -5.27
N LEU A 327 15.85 -9.22 -5.28
CA LEU A 327 16.18 -8.39 -4.12
C LEU A 327 15.86 -6.92 -4.39
N ILE A 328 15.23 -6.28 -3.40
CA ILE A 328 15.11 -4.82 -3.29
C ILE A 328 16.02 -4.29 -2.17
N ALA A 329 16.08 -2.97 -2.00
CA ALA A 329 16.91 -2.31 -0.98
C ALA A 329 16.46 -2.64 0.46
#